data_AF-A0A0J1BUP2-F1
#
_entry.id   AF-A0A0J1BUP2-F1
#
_cell.length_a   1.000
_cell.length_b   1.000
_cell.length_c   1.000
_cell.angle_alpha   90.00
_cell.angle_beta   90.00
_cell.angle_gamma   90.00
#
_symmetry.space_group_name_H-M   'P 1'
#
loop_
_entity.id
_entity.type
_entity.pdbx_description
1 polymer ?
#
loop_
_entity_poly.entity_id
_entity_poly.type
_entity_poly.pdbx_seq_one_letter_code
_entity_poly.pdbx_strand_id
1 'polypeptide(L)'
;MTISATGALAIELRPASPTQWVATYYPMVETPAGRWAEVTWELHQHLMSAITTPLEPARWLDARSPDPAHPCYAGHQAWAAQLAAGYATALAVRDTEATEATEAPLSAQETQLLGVDTFVVPAGQLSEWVLDDLEGETSDACG
;
A
#
# COMPACT_ATOMS: atom_id res chain seq x y z
N MET A 1 -12.93 -6.98 13.39
CA MET A 1 -11.56 -7.52 13.25
C MET A 1 -11.44 -8.03 11.83
N THR A 2 -10.79 -7.25 10.97
CA THR A 2 -10.40 -7.65 9.63
C THR A 2 -9.23 -8.61 9.77
N ILE A 3 -9.37 -9.82 9.26
CA ILE A 3 -8.31 -10.84 9.33
C ILE A 3 -7.43 -10.55 8.12
N SER A 4 -6.20 -10.07 8.33
CA SER A 4 -5.24 -9.99 7.24
C SER A 4 -4.99 -11.40 6.72
N ALA A 5 -5.14 -11.60 5.40
CA ALA A 5 -4.89 -12.91 4.78
C ALA A 5 -3.45 -13.29 5.12
N THR A 6 -3.25 -14.29 5.98
CA THR A 6 -1.91 -14.64 6.46
C THR A 6 -1.03 -14.99 5.27
N GLY A 7 -0.11 -14.08 4.92
CA GLY A 7 0.84 -14.25 3.82
C GLY A 7 0.37 -13.90 2.39
N ALA A 8 -0.87 -13.47 2.14
CA ALA A 8 -1.24 -13.01 0.79
C ALA A 8 -0.99 -11.50 0.63
N LEU A 9 -0.38 -11.12 -0.49
CA LEU A 9 -0.11 -9.73 -0.86
C LEU A 9 -0.73 -9.42 -2.22
N ALA A 10 -1.17 -8.18 -2.40
CA ALA A 10 -1.58 -7.68 -3.70
C ALA A 10 -0.42 -7.00 -4.39
N ILE A 11 -0.22 -7.28 -5.68
CA ILE A 11 0.79 -6.64 -6.51
C ILE A 11 0.13 -5.78 -7.58
N GLU A 12 0.46 -4.49 -7.61
CA GLU A 12 0.18 -3.65 -8.77
C GLU A 12 1.39 -3.65 -9.72
N LEU A 13 1.18 -4.11 -10.96
CA LEU A 13 2.17 -4.01 -12.04
C LEU A 13 1.83 -2.82 -12.93
N ARG A 14 2.72 -1.83 -12.97
CA ARG A 14 2.53 -0.62 -13.78
C ARG A 14 3.78 -0.28 -14.61
N PRO A 15 3.61 0.23 -15.83
CA PRO A 15 4.73 0.77 -16.60
C PRO A 15 5.25 2.03 -15.91
N ALA A 16 6.53 2.05 -15.58
CA ALA A 16 7.24 3.24 -15.07
C ALA A 16 7.85 4.05 -16.23
N SER A 17 8.18 3.39 -17.33
CA SER A 17 8.64 3.97 -18.59
C SER A 17 8.30 3.02 -19.76
N PRO A 18 8.52 3.39 -21.03
CA PRO A 18 8.23 2.52 -22.18
C PRO A 18 8.91 1.14 -22.13
N THR A 19 10.01 1.02 -21.38
CA THR A 19 10.80 -0.22 -21.25
C THR A 19 10.94 -0.71 -19.82
N GLN A 20 10.34 -0.01 -18.85
CA GLN A 20 10.52 -0.28 -17.43
C GLN A 20 9.17 -0.46 -16.74
N TRP A 21 9.10 -1.46 -15.88
CA TRP A 21 7.93 -1.75 -15.06
C TRP A 21 8.31 -1.70 -13.59
N VAL A 22 7.33 -1.42 -12.75
CA VAL A 22 7.46 -1.50 -11.30
C VAL A 22 6.35 -2.39 -10.76
N ALA A 23 6.71 -3.25 -9.80
CA ALA A 23 5.77 -3.98 -8.97
C ALA A 23 5.71 -3.30 -7.60
N THR A 24 4.51 -2.86 -7.21
CA THR A 24 4.24 -2.36 -5.86
C THR A 24 3.46 -3.41 -5.07
N TYR A 25 3.90 -3.69 -3.84
CA TYR A 25 3.34 -4.72 -2.98
C TYR A 25 2.52 -4.08 -1.86
N TYR A 26 1.30 -4.55 -1.69
CA TYR A 26 0.34 -4.06 -0.70
C TYR A 26 -0.15 -5.21 0.19
N PRO A 27 -0.52 -4.92 1.45
CA PRO A 27 -1.21 -5.89 2.28
C PRO A 27 -2.54 -6.27 1.64
N MET A 28 -2.94 -7.52 1.83
CA MET A 28 -4.27 -7.97 1.45
C MET A 28 -5.11 -8.20 2.71
N VAL A 29 -6.28 -7.57 2.72
CA VAL A 29 -7.21 -7.61 3.84
C VAL A 29 -8.37 -8.55 3.48
N GLU A 30 -8.67 -9.52 4.35
CA GLU A 30 -9.85 -10.38 4.18
C GLU A 30 -11.05 -9.81 4.93
N THR A 31 -12.16 -9.76 4.21
CA THR A 31 -13.47 -9.43 4.76
C THR A 31 -14.48 -10.50 4.38
N PRO A 32 -15.65 -10.54 5.04
CA PRO A 32 -16.74 -11.41 4.63
C PRO A 32 -17.22 -11.17 3.19
N ALA A 33 -16.96 -9.99 2.62
CA ALA A 33 -17.33 -9.63 1.24
C ALA A 33 -16.27 -10.02 0.21
N GLY A 34 -15.10 -10.50 0.62
CA GLY A 34 -13.98 -10.84 -0.24
C GLY A 34 -12.66 -10.25 0.23
N ARG A 35 -11.71 -10.16 -0.69
CA ARG A 35 -10.35 -9.66 -0.43
C ARG A 35 -10.10 -8.37 -1.17
N TRP A 36 -9.42 -7.43 -0.54
CA TRP A 36 -8.98 -6.20 -1.19
C TRP A 36 -7.54 -5.84 -0.80
N ALA A 37 -6.88 -5.10 -1.70
CA ALA A 37 -5.58 -4.52 -1.45
C ALA A 37 -5.73 -3.25 -0.59
N GLU A 38 -4.90 -3.11 0.44
CA GLU A 38 -4.79 -1.87 1.22
C GLU A 38 -3.78 -0.93 0.55
N VAL A 39 -4.25 -0.15 -0.42
CA VAL A 39 -3.38 0.65 -1.31
C VAL A 39 -2.74 1.86 -0.64
N THR A 40 -3.18 2.22 0.56
CA THR A 40 -2.61 3.30 1.37
C THR A 40 -1.33 2.88 2.07
N TRP A 41 -1.03 1.58 2.12
CA TRP A 41 0.17 1.05 2.77
C TRP A 41 1.02 0.29 1.75
N GLU A 42 2.04 0.96 1.22
CA GLU A 42 3.01 0.37 0.32
C GLU A 42 4.09 -0.35 1.13
N LEU A 43 4.14 -1.68 1.04
CA LEU A 43 5.14 -2.49 1.76
C LEU A 43 6.49 -2.48 1.06
N HIS A 44 6.49 -2.53 -0.27
CA HIS A 44 7.69 -2.57 -1.08
C HIS A 44 7.42 -2.14 -2.52
N GLN A 45 8.44 -1.58 -3.18
CA GLN A 45 8.47 -1.35 -4.62
C GLN A 45 9.71 -2.00 -5.22
N HIS A 46 9.52 -2.76 -6.30
CA HIS A 46 10.62 -3.41 -7.02
C HIS A 46 10.58 -3.04 -8.50
N LEU A 47 11.72 -2.60 -9.04
CA LEU A 47 11.88 -2.37 -10.47
C LEU A 47 12.06 -3.70 -11.20
N MET A 48 11.21 -3.94 -12.20
CA MET A 48 11.26 -5.16 -13.00
C MET A 48 12.32 -5.03 -14.10
N SER A 49 12.92 -6.16 -14.47
CA SER A 49 13.82 -6.18 -15.63
C SER A 49 13.02 -5.90 -16.91
N ALA A 50 13.64 -5.17 -17.83
CA ALA A 50 13.05 -4.89 -19.13
C ALA A 50 12.75 -6.22 -19.85
N ILE A 51 11.55 -6.34 -20.39
CA ILE A 51 11.14 -7.49 -21.21
C ILE A 51 10.75 -7.00 -22.59
N THR A 52 11.05 -7.82 -23.59
CA THR A 52 10.74 -7.53 -25.00
C THR A 52 9.29 -7.83 -25.36
N THR A 53 8.63 -8.65 -24.55
CA THR A 53 7.23 -9.03 -24.76
C THR A 53 6.33 -8.07 -23.97
N PRO A 54 5.33 -7.44 -24.60
CA PRO A 54 4.33 -6.68 -23.87
C PRO A 54 3.62 -7.62 -22.89
N LEU A 55 3.73 -7.34 -21.59
CA LEU A 55 2.82 -7.91 -20.60
C LEU A 55 1.61 -7.01 -20.53
N GLU A 56 0.42 -7.62 -20.45
CA GLU A 56 -0.77 -6.86 -20.13
C GLU A 56 -0.59 -6.25 -18.73
N PRO A 57 -0.92 -4.97 -18.54
CA PRO A 57 -0.90 -4.38 -17.21
C PRO A 57 -1.89 -5.13 -16.33
N ALA A 58 -1.37 -5.95 -15.41
CA ALA A 58 -2.16 -6.62 -14.40
C ALA A 58 -2.27 -5.69 -13.18
N ARG A 59 -3.44 -5.08 -13.03
CA ARG A 59 -3.77 -4.44 -11.77
C ARG A 59 -4.27 -5.53 -10.83
N TRP A 60 -3.50 -5.80 -9.77
CA TRP A 60 -3.79 -6.75 -8.68
C TRP A 60 -3.49 -8.22 -8.99
N LEU A 61 -2.20 -8.58 -9.01
CA LEU A 61 -1.78 -9.98 -8.90
C LEU A 61 -1.78 -10.41 -7.42
N ASP A 62 -2.39 -11.55 -7.14
CA ASP A 62 -2.39 -12.18 -5.81
C ASP A 62 -1.11 -13.01 -5.64
N ALA A 63 -0.18 -12.51 -4.82
CA ALA A 63 1.08 -13.18 -4.52
C ALA A 63 1.01 -13.88 -3.16
N ARG A 64 1.43 -15.15 -3.14
CA ARG A 64 1.26 -16.04 -1.98
C ARG A 64 2.50 -16.82 -1.59
N SER A 65 3.60 -16.66 -2.33
CA SER A 65 4.74 -17.55 -2.18
C SER A 65 6.04 -16.86 -2.55
N PRO A 66 7.13 -17.09 -1.79
CA PRO A 66 8.47 -16.69 -2.20
C PRO A 66 9.09 -17.66 -3.23
N ASP A 67 8.35 -18.69 -3.67
CA ASP A 67 8.78 -19.62 -4.72
C ASP A 67 8.44 -19.08 -6.12
N PRO A 68 9.43 -18.82 -6.99
CA PRO A 68 9.18 -18.36 -8.36
C PRO A 68 8.48 -19.39 -9.24
N ALA A 69 8.48 -20.67 -8.89
CA ALA A 69 7.73 -21.71 -9.60
C ALA A 69 6.25 -21.76 -9.20
N HIS A 70 5.83 -20.97 -8.21
CA HIS A 70 4.47 -21.02 -7.70
C HIS A 70 3.44 -20.60 -8.78
N PRO A 71 2.28 -21.29 -8.88
CA PRO A 71 1.27 -21.02 -9.91
C PRO A 71 0.72 -19.59 -9.94
N CYS A 72 0.83 -18.83 -8.86
CA CYS A 72 0.41 -17.41 -8.83
C CYS A 72 1.19 -16.54 -9.83
N TYR A 73 2.38 -16.96 -10.26
CA TYR A 73 3.21 -16.25 -11.23
C TYR A 73 3.10 -16.79 -12.66
N ALA A 74 2.19 -17.74 -12.94
CA ALA A 74 2.09 -18.38 -14.25
C ALA A 74 1.87 -17.39 -15.41
N GLY A 75 1.10 -16.32 -15.19
CA GLY A 75 0.89 -15.26 -16.17
C GLY A 75 2.07 -14.29 -16.34
N HIS A 76 3.07 -14.37 -15.47
CA HIS A 76 4.19 -13.43 -15.37
C HIS A 76 5.54 -14.16 -15.21
N GLN A 77 5.71 -15.30 -15.87
CA GLN A 77 6.91 -16.15 -15.70
C GLN A 77 8.23 -15.41 -15.96
N ALA A 78 8.25 -14.47 -16.91
CA ALA A 78 9.43 -13.65 -17.19
C ALA A 78 9.91 -12.82 -15.99
N TRP A 79 9.01 -12.52 -15.04
CA TRP A 79 9.32 -11.78 -13.82
C TRP A 79 9.16 -12.61 -12.55
N ALA A 80 8.85 -13.90 -12.63
CA ALA A 80 8.51 -14.71 -11.46
C ALA A 80 9.58 -14.68 -10.36
N ALA A 81 10.87 -14.72 -10.73
CA ALA A 81 11.98 -14.58 -9.78
C ALA A 81 11.99 -13.23 -9.06
N GLN A 82 11.75 -12.14 -9.79
CA GLN A 82 11.71 -10.78 -9.22
C GLN A 82 10.46 -10.58 -8.37
N LEU A 83 9.32 -11.12 -8.80
CA LEU A 83 8.06 -11.07 -8.07
C LEU A 83 8.12 -11.85 -6.76
N ALA A 84 8.73 -13.03 -6.78
CA ALA A 84 8.94 -13.85 -5.60
C ALA A 84 9.91 -13.19 -4.60
N ALA A 85 11.00 -12.58 -5.09
CA ALA A 85 11.94 -11.85 -4.25
C ALA A 85 11.33 -10.58 -3.63
N GLY A 86 10.55 -9.82 -4.40
CA GLY A 86 9.83 -8.65 -3.90
C GLY A 86 8.74 -9.04 -2.90
N TYR A 87 8.06 -10.17 -3.13
CA TYR A 87 7.11 -10.73 -2.16
C TYR A 87 7.78 -11.06 -0.83
N ALA A 88 8.93 -11.75 -0.85
CA ALA A 88 9.65 -12.10 0.38
C ALA A 88 10.08 -10.85 1.17
N THR A 89 10.54 -9.82 0.47
CA THR A 89 10.91 -8.52 1.08
C THR A 89 9.68 -7.82 1.67
N ALA A 90 8.59 -7.71 0.92
CA ALA A 90 7.35 -7.08 1.37
C ALA A 90 6.74 -7.80 2.57
N LEU A 91 6.85 -9.13 2.60
CA LEU A 91 6.40 -9.95 3.71
C LEU A 91 7.20 -9.65 4.99
N ALA A 92 8.53 -9.54 4.88
CA ALA A 92 9.39 -9.19 6.01
C ALA A 92 9.11 -7.78 6.57
N VAL A 93 8.82 -6.80 5.71
CA VAL A 93 8.40 -5.45 6.13
C VAL A 93 7.10 -5.52 6.93
N ARG A 94 6.08 -6.17 6.37
CA ARG A 94 4.78 -6.33 7.03
C ARG A 94 4.89 -7.02 8.39
N ASP A 95 5.70 -8.07 8.48
CA ASP A 95 5.86 -8.84 9.71
C ASP A 95 6.68 -8.06 10.77
N THR A 96 7.61 -7.19 10.35
CA THR A 96 8.32 -6.27 11.25
C THR A 96 7.37 -5.24 11.83
N GLU A 97 6.59 -4.56 10.99
CA GLU A 97 5.64 -3.53 11.42
C GLU A 97 4.51 -4.11 12.30
N ALA A 98 4.07 -5.35 12.03
CA ALA A 98 3.12 -6.06 12.88
C ALA A 98 3.70 -6.42 14.26
N THR A 99 5.00 -6.67 14.35
CA THR A 99 5.71 -6.96 15.60
C THR A 99 5.86 -5.69 16.44
N GLU A 100 6.26 -4.57 15.82
CA GLU A 100 6.37 -3.27 16.51
C GLU A 100 5.01 -2.76 17.03
N ALA A 101 3.91 -3.03 16.32
CA ALA A 101 2.55 -2.75 16.80
C ALA A 101 2.13 -3.63 18.00
N THR A 102 2.79 -4.77 18.21
CA THR A 102 2.46 -5.73 19.29
C THR A 102 3.35 -5.54 20.53
N GLU A 103 4.57 -5.00 20.38
CA GLU A 103 5.55 -4.86 21.47
C GLU A 103 5.45 -3.57 22.29
N ALA A 104 4.57 -2.64 21.93
CA ALA A 104 4.18 -1.55 22.83
C ALA A 104 2.93 -1.99 23.62
N PRO A 105 3.02 -2.25 24.95
CA PRO A 105 1.81 -2.23 25.76
C PRO A 105 1.28 -0.80 25.69
N LEU A 106 0.30 -0.57 24.81
CA LEU A 106 -0.38 0.72 24.65
C LEU A 106 -0.74 1.21 26.05
N SER A 107 -0.04 2.26 26.47
CA SER A 107 -0.28 2.86 27.76
C SER A 107 -1.70 3.42 27.71
N ALA A 108 -2.47 3.29 28.80
CA ALA A 108 -3.87 3.78 28.89
C ALA A 108 -4.03 5.29 28.61
N GLN A 109 -2.93 6.00 28.38
CA GLN A 109 -2.82 7.41 28.04
C GLN A 109 -2.91 7.64 26.52
N GLU A 110 -2.45 6.71 25.69
CA GLU A 110 -2.53 6.81 24.21
C GLU A 110 -3.94 6.53 23.67
N THR A 111 -4.74 5.69 24.37
CA THR A 111 -6.16 5.48 24.03
C THR A 111 -7.02 6.73 24.20
N GLN A 112 -6.60 7.70 25.02
CA GLN A 112 -7.36 8.95 25.22
C GLN A 112 -7.02 10.04 24.19
N LEU A 113 -5.84 10.00 23.58
CA LEU A 113 -5.43 10.98 22.57
C LEU A 113 -5.99 10.67 21.17
N LEU A 114 -6.26 9.40 20.85
CA LEU A 114 -6.90 9.02 19.57
C LEU A 114 -8.38 9.44 19.46
N GLY A 115 -9.01 9.88 20.55
CA GLY A 115 -10.42 10.29 20.56
C GLY A 115 -10.68 11.73 20.09
N VAL A 116 -9.64 12.52 19.81
CA VAL A 116 -9.77 13.99 19.61
C VAL A 116 -9.38 14.47 18.21
N ASP A 117 -8.90 13.61 17.31
CA ASP A 117 -8.49 14.08 15.96
C ASP A 117 -8.87 13.12 14.82
N THR A 118 -10.08 12.56 14.87
CA THR A 118 -10.65 11.84 13.73
C THR A 118 -11.74 12.67 13.07
N PHE A 119 -11.39 13.41 12.02
CA PHE A 119 -12.38 13.98 11.10
C PHE A 119 -12.90 12.89 10.17
N VAL A 120 -14.11 12.40 10.45
CA VAL A 120 -14.87 11.55 9.52
C VAL A 120 -15.56 12.47 8.52
N VAL A 121 -15.12 12.44 7.25
CA VAL A 121 -15.83 13.13 6.16
C VAL A 121 -16.92 12.21 5.61
N PRO A 122 -18.22 12.55 5.72
CA PRO A 122 -19.30 11.74 5.16
C PRO A 122 -19.29 11.77 3.63
N ALA A 123 -19.60 10.63 3.01
CA ALA A 123 -19.72 10.50 1.56
C ALA A 123 -20.94 11.29 1.03
N GLY A 124 -20.74 12.58 0.74
CA GLY A 124 -21.78 13.48 0.23
C GLY A 124 -21.37 14.95 0.06
N GLN A 125 -20.22 15.39 0.56
CA GLN A 125 -19.75 16.79 0.45
C GLN A 125 -18.46 16.96 -0.37
N LEU A 126 -18.36 16.33 -1.54
CA LEU A 126 -17.34 16.70 -2.54
C LEU A 126 -17.92 17.71 -3.53
N SER A 127 -18.31 18.88 -3.03
CA SER A 127 -18.51 20.05 -3.86
C SER A 127 -17.89 21.22 -3.10
N GLU A 128 -16.98 21.91 -3.78
CA GLU A 128 -16.35 23.19 -3.41
C GLU A 128 -15.68 23.28 -2.02
N TRP A 129 -14.47 22.72 -1.88
CA TRP A 129 -13.48 23.37 -1.01
C TRP A 129 -12.45 24.03 -1.93
N VAL A 130 -12.83 25.22 -2.36
CA VAL A 130 -11.92 26.27 -2.81
C VAL A 130 -10.88 26.47 -1.71
N LEU A 131 -9.61 26.37 -2.07
CA LEU A 131 -8.51 26.89 -1.27
C LEU A 131 -8.62 28.41 -1.27
N ASP A 132 -9.29 28.97 -0.26
CA ASP A 132 -9.19 30.38 0.08
C ASP A 132 -8.79 30.50 1.55
N ASP A 133 -7.98 31.52 1.81
CA ASP A 133 -7.45 31.96 3.09
C ASP A 133 -6.16 31.28 3.61
N LEU A 134 -5.03 31.72 3.05
CA LEU A 134 -3.87 32.08 3.87
C LEU A 134 -3.44 33.49 3.51
N GLU A 135 -4.20 34.49 3.94
CA GLU A 135 -3.74 35.87 4.05
C GLU A 135 -4.11 36.43 5.42
N GLY A 136 -3.10 36.65 6.27
CA GLY A 136 -3.28 37.58 7.38
C GLY A 136 -2.42 37.33 8.61
N GLU A 137 -1.12 37.66 8.56
CA GLU A 137 -0.50 38.22 9.76
C GLU A 137 0.43 39.40 9.41
N THR A 138 -0.10 40.60 9.70
CA THR A 138 0.59 41.87 10.01
C THR A 138 1.13 42.72 8.86
N SER A 139 0.24 43.52 8.27
CA SER A 139 0.57 44.93 8.01
C SER A 139 0.51 45.68 9.34
N ASP A 140 1.59 46.33 9.77
CA ASP A 140 1.55 47.79 9.92
C ASP A 140 2.97 48.37 9.97
N ALA A 141 3.22 49.27 9.01
CA ALA A 141 4.24 50.29 9.09
C ALA A 141 3.52 51.64 9.17
N CYS A 142 3.54 52.31 10.33
CA CYS A 142 4.14 53.65 10.49
C CYS A 142 3.99 54.21 11.91
N GLY A 143 5.07 54.87 12.34
CA GLY A 143 5.18 55.73 13.52
C GLY A 143 6.61 56.21 13.65
#